data_AF-A0A9X7JIG9-F1
#
_entry.id   AF-A0A9X7JIG9-F1
#
_cell.length_a   1.000
_cell.length_b   1.000
_cell.length_c   1.000
_cell.angle_alpha   90.00
_cell.angle_beta   90.00
_cell.angle_gamma   90.00
#
_symmetry.space_group_name_H-M   'P 1'
#
loop_
_entity.id
_entity.type
_entity.pdbx_description
1 polymer ?
#
loop_
_entity_poly.entity_id
_entity_poly.type
_entity_poly.pdbx_seq_one_letter_code
_entity_poly.pdbx_strand_id
1 'polypeptide(L)'
;MRTVLCMDTYSLVEARNQLGQLVGRVRHGHEHILISEYGKPAAALIPIEELEELQRLRDEADLALARSVREDPGARWISQDEVLAVLEADEAADRKAC
;
A
#
# COMPACT_ATOMS: atom_id res chain seq x y z
N MET A 1 12.13 -7.61 10.48
CA MET A 1 13.18 -6.57 10.51
C MET A 1 12.48 -5.23 10.66
N ARG A 2 12.67 -4.55 11.80
CA ARG A 2 12.03 -3.27 12.08
C ARG A 2 13.06 -2.20 11.71
N THR A 3 13.02 -1.74 10.47
CA THR A 3 13.90 -0.66 10.01
C THR A 3 13.42 0.63 10.69
N VAL A 4 13.96 0.90 11.87
CA VAL A 4 13.84 2.20 12.53
C VAL A 4 14.90 3.09 11.88
N LEU A 5 14.58 3.61 10.70
CA LEU A 5 15.07 4.94 10.34
C LEU A 5 14.28 5.92 11.21
N CYS A 6 14.96 6.95 11.71
CA CYS A 6 14.44 8.01 12.56
C CYS A 6 13.29 8.77 11.87
N MET A 7 12.11 8.16 11.82
CA MET A 7 10.91 8.80 11.28
C MET A 7 10.31 9.66 12.38
N ASP A 8 10.33 10.97 12.16
CA ASP A 8 9.58 11.90 12.99
C ASP A 8 8.11 11.51 12.94
N THR A 9 7.50 11.36 14.11
CA THR A 9 6.10 10.95 14.24
C THR A 9 5.29 12.12 14.78
N TYR A 10 4.24 12.48 14.05
CA TYR A 10 3.27 13.50 14.45
C TYR A 10 1.91 12.87 14.64
N SER A 11 1.10 13.38 15.56
CA SER A 11 -0.32 13.06 15.59
C SER A 11 -1.03 13.67 14.38
N LEU A 12 -2.17 13.10 13.97
CA LEU A 12 -3.00 13.63 12.89
C LEU A 12 -3.40 15.10 13.13
N VAL A 13 -3.64 15.46 14.39
CA VAL A 13 -3.98 16.83 14.79
C VAL A 13 -2.80 17.79 14.57
N GLU A 14 -1.60 17.40 15.00
CA GLU A 14 -0.38 18.19 14.79
C GLU A 14 -0.02 18.30 13.31
N ALA A 15 -0.09 17.18 12.58
CA ALA A 15 0.22 17.13 11.16
C ALA A 15 -0.72 18.04 10.36
N ARG A 16 -2.02 18.05 10.68
CA ARG A 16 -3.01 18.95 10.04
C ARG A 16 -2.65 20.43 10.27
N ASN A 17 -2.23 20.80 11.48
CA ASN A 17 -1.95 22.20 11.82
C ASN A 17 -0.69 22.75 11.14
N GLN A 18 0.26 21.89 10.75
CA GLN A 18 1.52 22.29 10.12
C GLN A 18 1.79 21.59 8.79
N LEU A 19 0.73 21.13 8.10
CA LEU A 19 0.84 20.25 6.93
C LEU A 19 1.71 20.85 5.82
N GLY A 20 1.57 22.15 5.53
CA GLY A 20 2.38 22.82 4.52
C GLY A 20 3.89 22.77 4.82
N GLN A 21 4.28 22.91 6.09
CA GLN A 21 5.68 22.81 6.51
C GLN A 21 6.19 21.37 6.37
N LEU A 22 5.40 20.38 6.80
CA LEU A 22 5.77 18.96 6.68
C LEU A 22 5.94 18.57 5.22
N VAL A 23 5.02 18.97 4.34
CA VAL A 23 5.13 18.73 2.89
C VAL A 23 6.38 19.39 2.32
N GLY A 24 6.71 20.62 2.76
CA GLY A 24 7.95 21.29 2.35
C GLY A 24 9.21 20.53 2.76
N ARG A 25 9.24 20.00 3.99
CA ARG A 25 10.34 19.16 4.51
C ARG A 25 10.48 17.87 3.71
N VAL A 26 9.38 17.18 3.42
CA VAL A 26 9.42 15.95 2.62
C VAL A 26 9.87 16.25 1.18
N ARG A 27 9.31 17.27 0.54
CA ARG A 27 9.61 17.61 -0.86
C ARG A 27 11.05 18.09 -1.08
N HIS A 28 11.61 18.85 -0.15
CA HIS A 28 12.92 19.49 -0.32
C HIS A 28 14.02 18.86 0.53
N GLY A 29 13.67 18.29 1.68
CA GLY A 29 14.60 17.61 2.59
C GLY A 29 14.65 16.10 2.42
N HIS A 30 13.81 15.52 1.55
CA HIS A 30 13.67 14.07 1.34
C HIS A 30 13.42 13.30 2.64
N GLU A 31 12.67 13.91 3.55
CA GLU A 31 12.37 13.35 4.86
C GLU A 31 11.19 12.36 4.80
N HIS A 32 11.17 11.42 5.74
CA HIS A 32 10.04 10.51 5.96
C HIS A 32 9.36 10.83 7.28
N ILE A 33 8.07 11.13 7.21
CA ILE A 33 7.28 11.53 8.37
C ILE A 33 6.13 10.55 8.58
N LEU A 34 5.98 10.04 9.80
CA LEU A 34 4.84 9.21 10.19
C LEU A 34 3.73 10.08 10.78
N ILE A 35 2.51 9.81 10.34
CA ILE A 35 1.30 10.37 10.92
C ILE A 35 0.62 9.27 11.73
N SER A 36 0.35 9.57 12.99
CA SER A 36 -0.33 8.67 13.91
C SER A 36 -1.74 9.14 14.22
N GLU A 37 -2.64 8.19 14.35
CA GLU A 37 -4.00 8.41 14.82
C GLU A 37 -4.22 7.55 16.08
N TYR A 38 -4.66 8.17 17.18
CA TYR A 38 -4.79 7.50 18.49
C TYR A 38 -3.51 6.75 18.93
N GLY A 39 -2.33 7.29 18.61
CA GLY A 39 -1.03 6.71 18.96
C GLY A 39 -0.59 5.52 18.10
N LYS A 40 -1.33 5.19 17.03
CA LYS A 40 -0.97 4.15 16.07
C LYS A 40 -0.54 4.77 14.74
N PRO A 41 0.50 4.26 14.07
CA PRO A 41 0.87 4.74 12.74
C PRO A 41 -0.29 4.49 11.76
N ALA A 42 -0.77 5.55 11.12
CA ALA A 42 -1.93 5.52 10.24
C ALA A 42 -1.57 5.91 8.80
N ALA A 43 -0.64 6.85 8.61
CA ALA A 43 -0.17 7.27 7.30
C ALA A 43 1.30 7.68 7.35
N ALA A 44 1.91 7.83 6.18
CA ALA A 44 3.26 8.35 6.02
C ALA A 44 3.29 9.41 4.91
N LEU A 45 4.09 10.45 5.11
CA LEU A 45 4.48 11.40 4.09
C LEU A 45 5.88 10.99 3.61
N ILE A 46 6.02 10.77 2.30
CA ILE A 46 7.28 10.43 1.63
C ILE A 46 7.43 11.27 0.35
N PRO A 47 8.65 11.44 -0.15
CA PRO A 47 8.87 12.13 -1.42
C PRO A 47 8.16 11.43 -2.58
N ILE A 48 7.78 12.19 -3.61
CA ILE A 48 6.98 11.65 -4.71
C ILE A 48 7.76 10.62 -5.53
N GLU A 49 9.05 10.87 -5.74
CA GLU A 49 9.97 10.00 -6.45
C GLU A 49 10.15 8.65 -5.76
N GLU A 50 10.07 8.62 -4.42
CA GLU A 50 10.15 7.37 -3.67
C GLU A 50 8.83 6.60 -3.71
N LEU A 51 7.70 7.31 -3.70
CA LEU A 51 6.41 6.68 -3.95
C LEU A 51 6.38 6.01 -5.34
N GLU A 52 6.92 6.68 -6.37
CA GLU A 52 7.04 6.14 -7.72
C GLU A 52 7.94 4.90 -7.75
N GLU A 53 9.08 4.92 -7.05
CA GLU A 53 9.95 3.75 -6.93
C GLU A 53 9.26 2.56 -6.24
N LEU A 54 8.57 2.82 -5.13
CA LEU A 54 7.81 1.79 -4.42
C LEU A 54 6.71 1.20 -5.30
N GLN A 55 6.04 2.01 -6.14
CA GLN A 55 5.06 1.52 -7.10
C GLN A 55 5.71 0.63 -8.15
N ARG A 56 6.83 1.05 -8.74
CA ARG A 56 7.57 0.25 -9.73
C ARG A 56 7.99 -1.11 -9.17
N LEU A 57 8.53 -1.14 -7.95
CA LEU A 57 8.95 -2.39 -7.29
C LEU A 57 7.76 -3.32 -7.03
N ARG A 58 6.60 -2.77 -6.67
CA ARG A 58 5.36 -3.55 -6.48
C ARG A 58 4.88 -4.13 -7.80
N ASP A 59 4.84 -3.33 -8.86
CA ASP A 59 4.43 -3.79 -10.19
C ASP A 59 5.36 -4.90 -10.70
N GLU A 60 6.67 -4.76 -10.48
CA GLU A 60 7.65 -5.79 -10.85
C GLU A 60 7.41 -7.10 -10.09
N ALA A 61 7.13 -7.01 -8.78
CA ALA A 61 6.81 -8.17 -7.95
C ALA A 61 5.51 -8.86 -8.40
N ASP A 62 4.47 -8.10 -8.71
CA ASP A 62 3.19 -8.62 -9.20
C ASP A 62 3.36 -9.32 -10.56
N LEU A 63 4.14 -8.72 -11.47
CA LEU A 63 4.48 -9.34 -12.75
C LEU A 63 5.29 -10.63 -12.56
N ALA A 64 6.23 -10.64 -11.60
CA ALA A 64 7.00 -11.83 -11.27
C ALA A 64 6.11 -12.95 -10.72
N LEU A 65 5.16 -12.62 -9.85
CA LEU A 65 4.18 -13.57 -9.33
C LEU A 65 3.28 -14.12 -10.44
N ALA A 66 2.77 -13.25 -11.32
CA ALA A 66 1.93 -13.67 -12.44
C ALA A 66 2.69 -14.61 -13.40
N ARG A 67 3.97 -14.32 -13.69
CA ARG A 67 4.84 -15.22 -14.47
C ARG A 67 5.03 -16.56 -13.77
N SER A 68 5.33 -16.55 -12.47
CA SER A 68 5.48 -17.75 -11.65
C SER A 68 4.24 -18.64 -11.71
N VAL A 69 3.05 -18.08 -11.47
CA VAL A 69 1.79 -18.85 -11.52
C VAL A 69 1.53 -19.40 -12.92
N ARG A 70 1.88 -18.64 -13.96
CA ARG A 70 1.70 -19.08 -15.34
C ARG A 70 2.60 -20.24 -15.74
N GLU A 71 3.82 -20.25 -15.22
CA GLU A 71 4.83 -21.27 -15.52
C GLU A 71 4.72 -22.48 -14.60
N ASP A 72 3.99 -22.39 -13.48
CA ASP A 72 3.77 -23.49 -12.56
C ASP A 72 2.90 -24.58 -13.21
N PRO A 73 3.45 -25.79 -13.45
CA PRO A 73 2.68 -26.90 -14.02
C PRO A 73 1.58 -27.43 -13.08
N GLY A 74 1.63 -27.09 -11.78
CA GLY A 74 0.61 -27.39 -10.80
C GLY A 74 -0.51 -26.35 -10.71
N ALA A 75 -0.41 -25.24 -11.46
CA ALA A 75 -1.42 -24.20 -11.43
C ALA A 75 -2.76 -24.69 -12.02
N ARG A 76 -3.86 -24.43 -11.29
CA ARG A 76 -5.21 -24.67 -11.78
C ARG A 76 -5.68 -23.47 -12.60
N TRP A 77 -5.85 -23.68 -13.90
CA TRP A 77 -6.53 -22.73 -14.77
C TRP A 77 -8.04 -22.93 -14.68
N ILE A 78 -8.76 -21.84 -14.45
CA ILE A 78 -10.23 -21.80 -14.43
C ILE A 78 -10.73 -20.97 -15.61
N SER A 79 -11.92 -21.31 -16.13
CA SER A 79 -12.52 -20.55 -17.23
C SER A 79 -13.02 -19.18 -16.74
N GLN A 80 -13.25 -18.25 -17.67
CA GLN A 80 -13.82 -16.94 -17.33
C GLN A 80 -15.17 -17.07 -16.61
N ASP A 81 -16.03 -18.00 -17.03
CA ASP A 81 -17.33 -18.25 -16.40
C ASP A 81 -17.18 -18.73 -14.96
N GLU A 82 -16.18 -19.58 -14.69
CA GLU A 82 -15.88 -20.07 -13.35
C GLU A 82 -15.30 -18.95 -12.46
N VAL A 83 -14.41 -18.11 -12.99
CA VAL A 83 -13.89 -16.91 -12.28
C VAL A 83 -15.05 -16.00 -11.87
N LEU A 84 -15.95 -15.71 -12.80
CA LEU A 84 -17.08 -14.81 -12.53
C LEU A 84 -17.99 -15.37 -11.44
N ALA A 85 -18.30 -16.66 -11.49
CA ALA A 85 -19.10 -17.33 -10.47
C ALA A 85 -18.46 -17.28 -9.07
N VAL A 86 -17.13 -17.40 -8.97
CA VAL A 86 -16.41 -17.27 -7.69
C VAL A 86 -16.49 -15.84 -7.15
N LEU A 87 -16.20 -14.84 -7.99
CA LEU A 87 -16.22 -13.44 -7.57
C LEU A 87 -17.63 -12.99 -7.16
N GLU A 88 -18.67 -13.40 -7.89
CA GLU A 88 -20.05 -13.11 -7.54
C GLU A 88 -20.45 -13.72 -6.18
N ALA A 89 -19.94 -14.90 -5.86
CA ALA A 89 -20.17 -15.56 -4.58
C ALA A 89 -19.48 -14.82 -3.42
N ASP A 90 -18.23 -14.36 -3.62
CA ASP A 90 -17.47 -13.56 -2.64
C ASP A 90 -18.17 -12.22 -2.38
N GLU A 91 -18.56 -11.50 -3.43
CA GLU A 91 -19.31 -10.24 -3.28
C GLU A 91 -20.66 -10.43 -2.57
N ALA A 92 -21.36 -11.54 -2.84
CA ALA A 92 -22.60 -11.86 -2.15
C ALA A 92 -22.39 -12.20 -0.66
N ALA A 93 -21.22 -12.75 -0.30
CA ALA A 93 -20.84 -12.99 1.08
C ALA A 93 -20.55 -11.67 1.81
N ASP A 94 -19.80 -10.77 1.18
CA ASP A 94 -19.49 -9.44 1.74
C ASP A 94 -20.76 -8.60 1.96
N ARG A 95 -21.71 -8.64 1.02
CA ARG A 95 -23.02 -7.97 1.17
C ARG A 95 -23.87 -8.54 2.30
N LYS A 96 -23.71 -9.81 2.67
CA LYS A 96 -24.45 -10.45 3.77
C LYS A 96 -23.79 -10.23 5.14
N ALA A 97 -22.53 -9.81 5.16
CA ALA A 97 -21.77 -9.55 6.39
C ALA A 97 -21.94 -8.12 6.93
N CYS A 98 -22.49 -7.21 6.12
CA CYS A 98 -22.92 -5.86 6.49
C CYS A 98 -24.38 -5.87 6.97
#